data_AF-A0A3D2NHB1-F1
#
_entry.id   AF-A0A3D2NHB1-F1
#
_cell.length_a   1.000
_cell.length_b   1.000
_cell.length_c   1.000
_cell.angle_alpha   90.00
_cell.angle_beta   90.00
_cell.angle_gamma   90.00
#
_symmetry.space_group_name_H-M   'P 1'
#
loop_
_entity.id
_entity.type
_entity.pdbx_description
1 polymer ?
#
loop_
_entity_poly.entity_id
_entity_poly.type
_entity_poly.pdbx_seq_one_letter_code
_entity_poly.pdbx_strand_id
1 'polypeptide(L)' 'RHGNLVFTKAAGNFNPLAAMAGRVCIAQVEELVEPGELDPDEVHLPGVFVHRIVDVGTGIEKRIERRTVAGGGR' A
#
# COMPACT_ATOMS: atom_id res chain seq x y z
N ARG A 1 0.81 -17.79 0.23
CA ARG A 1 0.00 -16.56 0.20
C ARG A 1 0.59 -15.64 -0.87
N HIS A 2 -0.23 -15.11 -1.79
CA HIS A 2 0.24 -14.55 -3.06
C HIS A 2 0.73 -13.10 -3.03
N GLY A 3 0.77 -12.40 -1.89
CA GLY A 3 1.51 -11.14 -1.75
C GLY A 3 1.01 -9.93 -2.54
N ASN A 4 -0.07 -10.06 -3.32
CA ASN A 4 -0.58 -9.01 -4.20
C ASN A 4 -0.96 -7.77 -3.39
N LEU A 5 -0.57 -6.58 -3.87
CA LEU A 5 -0.86 -5.31 -3.19
C LEU A 5 -1.69 -4.39 -4.07
N VAL A 6 -2.61 -3.68 -3.41
CA VAL A 6 -3.34 -2.54 -3.94
C VAL A 6 -2.98 -1.31 -3.10
N PHE A 7 -2.60 -0.20 -3.75
CA PHE A 7 -2.29 1.06 -3.07
C PHE A 7 -3.46 2.04 -3.20
N THR A 8 -3.70 2.82 -2.15
CA THR A 8 -4.76 3.84 -2.15
C THR A 8 -4.21 5.20 -2.61
N LYS A 9 -4.77 5.74 -3.70
CA LYS A 9 -4.46 7.09 -4.20
C LYS A 9 -2.95 7.30 -4.41
N ALA A 10 -2.43 8.48 -4.07
CA ALA A 10 -1.02 8.83 -4.18
C ALA A 10 -0.08 8.08 -3.21
N ALA A 11 -0.61 7.21 -2.33
CA ALA A 11 0.22 6.32 -1.52
C ALA A 11 0.93 5.25 -2.38
N GLY A 12 0.47 5.00 -3.61
CA GLY A 12 1.14 4.12 -4.58
C GLY A 12 2.36 4.74 -5.26
N ASN A 13 3.09 5.63 -4.59
CA ASN A 13 4.22 6.40 -5.14
C ASN A 13 5.44 5.51 -5.50
N PHE A 14 6.52 5.54 -4.72
CA PHE A 14 7.72 4.73 -4.95
C PHE A 14 7.60 3.31 -4.42
N ASN A 15 6.50 2.97 -3.74
CA ASN A 15 6.30 1.67 -3.11
C ASN A 15 6.47 0.47 -4.08
N PRO A 16 5.85 0.45 -5.29
CA PRO A 16 6.07 -0.65 -6.24
C PRO A 16 7.53 -0.76 -6.69
N LEU A 17 8.18 0.38 -6.98
CA LEU A 17 9.57 0.42 -7.44
C LEU A 17 10.53 -0.10 -6.36
N ALA A 18 10.31 0.32 -5.11
CA ALA A 18 11.10 -0.13 -3.96
C ALA A 18 10.93 -1.64 -3.71
N ALA A 19 9.70 -2.15 -3.85
CA ALA A 19 9.43 -3.59 -3.70
C ALA A 19 10.17 -4.42 -4.76
N MET A 20 10.11 -4.02 -6.04
CA MET A 20 10.76 -4.73 -7.15
C MET A 20 12.28 -4.65 -7.11
N ALA A 21 12.86 -3.56 -6.60
CA ALA A 21 14.31 -3.39 -6.50
C ALA A 21 14.94 -4.15 -5.32
N GLY A 22 14.14 -4.52 -4.33
CA GLY A 22 14.62 -5.16 -3.11
C GLY A 22 14.89 -6.65 -3.28
N ARG A 23 16.03 -7.15 -2.77
CA ARG A 23 16.26 -8.59 -2.61
C ARG A 23 15.23 -9.24 -1.67
N VAL A 24 14.76 -8.48 -0.68
CA VAL A 24 13.71 -8.87 0.26
C VAL A 24 12.78 -7.68 0.42
N CYS A 25 11.51 -7.88 0.12
CA CYS A 25 10.44 -6.90 0.30
C CYS A 25 9.53 -7.34 1.45
N ILE A 26 9.33 -6.44 2.40
CA ILE A 26 8.38 -6.60 3.50
C ILE A 26 7.32 -5.50 3.34
N ALA A 27 6.09 -5.88 3.04
CA ALA A 27 4.98 -4.96 2.89
C ALA A 27 4.21 -4.80 4.21
N GLN A 28 4.09 -3.57 4.69
CA GLN A 28 3.13 -3.24 5.75
C GLN A 28 1.81 -2.87 5.09
N VAL A 29 0.71 -3.49 5.52
CA VAL A 29 -0.62 -3.31 4.95
C VAL A 29 -1.62 -2.95 6.04
N GLU A 30 -2.61 -2.14 5.68
CA GLU A 30 -3.71 -1.76 6.60
C GLU A 30 -4.82 -2.82 6.63
N GLU A 31 -4.95 -3.57 5.55
CA GLU A 31 -5.97 -4.60 5.37
C GLU A 31 -5.32 -5.83 4.72
N LEU A 32 -5.52 -6.98 5.34
CA LEU A 32 -5.11 -8.27 4.80
C LEU A 32 -6.36 -9.09 4.47
N VAL A 33 -6.54 -9.36 3.18
CA VAL A 33 -7.67 -10.15 2.66
C VAL A 33 -7.21 -11.55 2.27
N GLU A 34 -8.16 -12.47 2.16
CA GLU A 34 -7.89 -13.83 1.70
C GLU A 34 -7.69 -13.90 0.17
N PRO A 35 -6.99 -14.93 -0.33
CA PRO A 35 -6.79 -15.09 -1.76
C PRO A 35 -8.10 -15.13 -2.55
N GLY A 36 -8.17 -14.35 -3.62
CA GLY A 36 -9.36 -14.24 -4.48
C GLY A 36 -10.29 -13.08 -4.15
N GLU A 37 -10.08 -12.39 -3.02
CA GLU A 37 -10.86 -11.20 -2.67
C GLU A 37 -10.37 -9.92 -3.38
N LEU A 38 -9.10 -9.89 -3.82
CA LEU A 38 -8.62 -8.86 -4.75
C LEU A 38 -8.94 -9.27 -6.19
N ASP A 39 -9.62 -8.39 -6.92
CA ASP A 39 -9.80 -8.54 -8.36
C ASP A 39 -8.42 -8.52 -9.04
N PRO A 40 -8.08 -9.53 -9.88
CA PRO A 40 -6.82 -9.54 -10.62
C PRO A 40 -6.54 -8.27 -11.42
N ASP A 41 -7.57 -7.61 -11.97
CA ASP A 41 -7.41 -6.37 -12.76
C ASP A 41 -7.16 -5.13 -11.89
N GLU A 42 -7.40 -5.22 -10.57
CA GLU A 42 -7.13 -4.15 -9.61
C GLU A 42 -5.75 -4.28 -8.92
N VAL A 43 -5.02 -5.37 -9.16
CA VAL A 43 -3.69 -5.60 -8.56
C VAL A 43 -2.67 -4.62 -9.13
N HIS A 44 -2.14 -3.74 -8.27
CA HIS A 44 -1.11 -2.77 -8.64
C HIS A 44 0.30 -3.35 -8.63
N LEU A 45 0.59 -4.22 -7.66
CA LEU A 45 1.88 -4.91 -7.55
C LEU A 45 1.65 -6.42 -7.41
N PRO A 46 2.07 -7.22 -8.40
CA PRO A 46 2.03 -8.66 -8.30
C PRO A 46 2.90 -9.14 -7.13
N GLY A 47 2.39 -10.05 -6.32
CA GLY A 47 3.08 -10.43 -5.09
C GLY A 47 4.28 -11.35 -5.28
N VAL A 48 4.68 -11.65 -6.53
CA VAL A 48 6.02 -12.19 -6.83
C VAL A 48 7.13 -11.27 -6.31
N PHE A 49 6.85 -9.97 -6.18
CA PHE A 49 7.79 -8.99 -5.63
C PHE A 49 7.71 -8.85 -4.10
N VAL A 50 6.77 -9.55 -3.43
CA VAL A 50 6.49 -9.39 -2.00
C VAL A 50 6.84 -10.68 -1.26
N HIS A 51 7.77 -10.58 -0.31
CA HIS A 51 8.33 -11.76 0.36
C HIS A 51 7.70 -12.00 1.72
N ARG A 52 7.28 -10.92 2.41
CA ARG A 52 6.62 -10.96 3.71
C ARG A 52 5.55 -9.87 3.77
N ILE A 53 4.45 -10.16 4.45
CA ILE A 53 3.39 -9.20 4.74
C ILE A 53 3.29 -9.03 6.25
N VAL A 54 3.13 -7.79 6.70
CA VAL A 54 2.83 -7.43 8.09
C VAL A 54 1.54 -6.63 8.07
N ASP A 55 0.49 -7.18 8.68
CA ASP A 55 -0.75 -6.44 8.92
C ASP A 55 -0.53 -5.48 10.11
N VAL A 56 -0.70 -4.19 9.86
CA VAL A 56 -0.55 -3.12 10.86
C VAL A 56 -1.87 -2.43 11.18
N GLY A 57 -2.97 -2.81 10.51
CA GLY A 57 -4.28 -2.18 10.65
C GLY A 57 -4.31 -0.70 10.29
N THR A 58 -5.42 -0.04 10.59
CA THR A 58 -5.63 1.40 10.29
C THR A 58 -5.18 2.34 11.42
N GLY A 59 -4.58 1.80 12.49
CA GLY A 59 -4.17 2.56 13.67
C GLY A 59 -2.89 3.37 13.51
N ILE A 60 -2.16 3.20 12.40
CA ILE A 60 -0.94 3.94 12.10
C ILE A 60 -1.30 5.38 11.70
N GLU A 61 -0.69 6.37 12.35
CA GLU A 61 -0.91 7.78 12.04
C GLU A 61 -0.42 8.14 10.63
N LYS A 62 -1.31 8.67 9.79
CA LYS A 62 -0.99 9.21 8.47
C LYS A 62 -0.89 10.74 8.53
N ARG A 63 0.30 11.23 8.90
CA ARG A 63 0.53 12.67 9.06
C ARG A 63 0.33 13.43 7.75
N ILE A 64 -0.45 14.50 7.79
CA ILE A 64 -0.59 15.47 6.70
C ILE A 64 0.36 16.63 7.00
N GLU A 65 1.43 16.79 6.21
CA GLU A 65 2.41 17.86 6.40
C GLU A 65 1.77 19.24 6.29
N ARG A 66 0.97 19.47 5.24
CA ARG A 66 0.25 20.71 5.00
C ARG A 66 -1.23 20.42 4.70
N ARG A 67 -2.09 20.60 5.69
CA ARG A 67 -3.54 20.47 5.53
C ARG A 67 -4.11 21.73 4.89
N THR A 68 -4.47 21.66 3.61
CA THR A 68 -5.16 22.75 2.89
C THR A 68 -6.59 22.33 2.59
N VAL A 69 -7.56 23.19 2.94
CA VAL A 69 -8.99 22.97 2.71
C VAL A 69 -9.58 24.16 1.96
N ALA A 70 -10.47 23.91 1.00
CA ALA A 70 -11.19 24.97 0.29
C ALA A 70 -12.13 25.66 1.29
N GLY A 71 -11.78 26.89 1.71
CA GLY A 71 -12.45 27.61 2.81
C GLY A 71 -11.48 28.18 3.85
N GLY A 72 -10.22 27.71 3.88
CA GLY A 72 -9.13 28.33 4.64
C GLY A 72 -8.53 29.52 3.90
N GLY A 73 -9.37 30.52 3.58
CA GLY A 73 -8.92 31.85 3.20
C GLY A 73 -8.60 32.66 4.45
N ARG A 74 -7.80 33.72 4.28
CA ARG A 74 -7.68 34.81 5.26
C ARG A 74 -9.04 35.29 5.74
#